data_AF-R0E9H9-F1
#
_entry.id   AF-R0E9H9-F1
#
_cell.length_a   1.000
_cell.length_b   1.000
_cell.length_c   1.000
_cell.angle_alpha   90.00
_cell.angle_beta   90.00
_cell.angle_gamma   90.00
#
_symmetry.space_group_name_H-M   'P 1'
#
loop_
_entity.id
_entity.type
_entity.pdbx_description
1 polymer ?
#
loop_
_entity_poly.entity_id
_entity_poly.type
_entity_poly.pdbx_seq_one_letter_code
_entity_poly.pdbx_strand_id
1 'polypeptide(L)'
;MPYPLRIQYPALSHTQLRQIGEQCGSDPVVHRLLCEIRALQNIARRAYQVAQAAGPGGRSDAFSIAVAALHRELEAETWFKEDLAEREAYRARLTEGPVTPDQRRKLRGTNKS
;
A
#
# COMPACT_ATOMS: atom_id res chain seq x y z
N MET A 1 11.39 -23.26 0.60
CA MET A 1 10.16 -23.24 1.41
C MET A 1 10.40 -22.31 2.59
N PRO A 2 9.70 -21.16 2.66
CA PRO A 2 9.25 -20.77 3.98
C PRO A 2 7.80 -20.29 3.92
N TYR A 3 6.86 -21.14 4.30
CA TYR A 3 5.59 -20.73 4.90
C TYR A 3 5.34 -21.69 6.06
N PRO A 4 5.13 -21.18 7.29
CA PRO A 4 3.77 -20.76 7.62
C PRO A 4 3.66 -19.52 8.54
N LEU A 5 4.60 -18.57 8.51
CA LEU A 5 4.43 -17.31 9.25
C LEU A 5 3.11 -16.62 8.86
N ARG A 6 2.75 -16.62 7.57
CA ARG A 6 1.46 -16.07 7.11
C ARG A 6 0.24 -16.97 7.34
N ILE A 7 0.44 -18.23 7.71
CA ILE A 7 -0.67 -19.10 8.16
C ILE A 7 -1.05 -18.72 9.59
N GLN A 8 -0.05 -18.43 10.44
CA GLN A 8 -0.27 -18.01 11.82
C GLN A 8 -0.57 -16.50 11.94
N TYR A 9 0.01 -15.69 11.06
CA TYR A 9 -0.08 -14.23 11.05
C TYR A 9 -0.48 -13.74 9.66
N PRO A 10 -1.78 -13.85 9.31
CA PRO A 10 -2.26 -13.46 8.00
C PRO A 10 -1.94 -11.98 7.72
N ALA A 11 -1.72 -11.66 6.44
CA ALA A 11 -1.49 -10.28 6.03
C ALA A 11 -2.78 -9.46 6.19
N LEU A 12 -2.76 -8.54 7.15
CA LEU A 12 -3.91 -7.72 7.50
C LEU A 12 -4.06 -6.54 6.54
N SER A 13 -5.31 -6.18 6.22
CA SER A 13 -5.65 -4.92 5.56
C SER A 13 -5.64 -3.75 6.56
N HIS A 14 -5.62 -2.52 6.03
CA HIS A 14 -5.83 -1.33 6.85
C HIS A 14 -7.18 -1.36 7.57
N THR A 15 -8.21 -1.89 6.91
CA THR A 15 -9.54 -2.03 7.51
C THR A 15 -9.52 -2.98 8.71
N GLN A 16 -8.83 -4.12 8.59
CA GLN A 16 -8.70 -5.08 9.69
C GLN A 16 -7.88 -4.52 10.83
N LEU A 17 -6.75 -3.86 10.55
CA LEU A 17 -5.93 -3.21 11.58
C LEU A 17 -6.71 -2.13 12.33
N ARG A 18 -7.53 -1.35 11.61
CA ARG A 18 -8.43 -0.36 12.22
C ARG A 18 -9.49 -1.02 13.11
N GLN A 19 -10.14 -2.09 12.63
CA GLN A 19 -11.13 -2.83 13.42
C GLN A 19 -10.52 -3.38 14.71
N ILE A 20 -9.30 -3.93 14.67
CA ILE A 20 -8.58 -4.39 15.86
C ILE A 20 -8.32 -3.22 16.82
N GLY A 21 -7.92 -2.05 16.30
CA GLY A 21 -7.75 -0.85 17.11
C GLY A 21 -9.05 -0.35 17.75
N GLU A 22 -10.17 -0.43 17.04
CA GLU A 22 -11.49 -0.04 17.55
C GLU A 22 -12.00 -1.01 18.62
N GLN A 23 -11.77 -2.32 18.44
CA GLN A 23 -12.27 -3.37 19.35
C GLN A 23 -11.40 -3.56 20.58
N CYS A 24 -10.08 -3.47 20.42
CA CYS A 24 -9.10 -3.88 21.43
C CYS A 24 -8.07 -2.78 21.76
N GLY A 25 -8.22 -1.56 21.25
CA GLY A 25 -7.22 -0.50 21.41
C GLY A 25 -7.04 0.05 22.83
N SER A 26 -7.93 -0.30 23.76
CA SER A 26 -7.77 -0.02 25.19
C SER A 26 -6.80 -0.98 25.89
N ASP A 27 -6.50 -2.13 25.28
CA ASP A 27 -5.45 -3.03 25.77
C ASP A 27 -4.07 -2.42 25.41
N PRO A 28 -3.21 -2.15 26.40
CA PRO A 28 -1.91 -1.51 26.16
C PRO A 28 -0.97 -2.37 25.30
N VAL A 29 -1.09 -3.70 25.35
CA VAL A 29 -0.29 -4.61 24.53
C VAL A 29 -0.74 -4.52 23.08
N VAL A 30 -2.05 -4.58 22.83
CA VAL A 30 -2.60 -4.45 21.48
C VAL A 30 -2.28 -3.09 20.88
N HIS A 31 -2.42 -2.02 21.67
CA HIS A 31 -2.07 -0.67 21.24
C HIS A 31 -0.61 -0.57 20.80
N ARG A 32 0.32 -1.09 21.62
CA ARG A 32 1.75 -1.11 21.29
C ARG A 32 2.02 -1.90 20.00
N LEU A 33 1.42 -3.08 19.84
CA LEU A 33 1.60 -3.89 18.64
C LEU A 33 1.10 -3.18 17.38
N LEU A 34 -0.04 -2.49 17.44
CA LEU A 34 -0.53 -1.68 16.32
C LEU A 34 0.43 -0.55 15.95
N CYS A 35 1.03 0.11 16.94
CA CYS A 35 2.08 1.11 16.71
C CYS A 35 3.33 0.50 16.04
N GLU A 36 3.79 -0.66 16.52
CA GLU A 36 4.95 -1.36 15.97
C GLU A 36 4.70 -1.83 14.53
N ILE A 37 3.52 -2.39 14.24
CA ILE A 37 3.09 -2.76 12.88
C ILE A 37 3.14 -1.53 11.97
N ARG A 38 2.58 -0.40 12.41
CA ARG A 38 2.58 0.84 11.62
C ARG A 38 4.00 1.37 11.36
N ALA A 39 4.91 1.24 12.34
CA ALA A 39 6.30 1.60 12.16
C ALA A 39 7.00 0.71 11.11
N LEU A 40 6.77 -0.60 11.16
CA LEU A 40 7.32 -1.55 10.19
C LEU A 40 6.77 -1.32 8.77
N GLN A 41 5.47 -1.06 8.63
CA GLN A 41 4.84 -0.70 7.35
C GLN A 41 5.50 0.55 6.74
N ASN A 42 5.78 1.57 7.55
CA ASN A 42 6.47 2.78 7.10
C ASN A 42 7.89 2.49 6.61
N ILE A 43 8.64 1.64 7.30
CA ILE A 43 10.00 1.25 6.91
C ILE A 43 9.95 0.47 5.58
N ALA A 44 9.06 -0.53 5.48
CA ALA A 44 8.92 -1.35 4.29
C ALA A 44 8.52 -0.52 3.06
N ARG A 45 7.61 0.45 3.24
CA ARG A 45 7.24 1.41 2.20
C ARG A 45 8.41 2.28 1.75
N ARG A 46 9.25 2.76 2.68
CA ARG A 46 10.45 3.54 2.34
C ARG A 46 11.47 2.68 1.60
N ALA A 47 11.69 1.43 2.03
CA ALA A 47 12.56 0.49 1.32
C ALA A 47 12.10 0.28 -0.13
N TYR A 48 10.78 0.11 -0.34
CA TYR A 48 10.21 0.02 -1.68
C TYR A 48 10.42 1.28 -2.52
N GLN A 49 10.32 2.47 -1.92
CA GLN A 49 10.59 3.73 -2.63
C GLN A 49 12.06 3.86 -3.04
N VAL A 50 12.99 3.47 -2.16
CA VAL A 50 14.42 3.44 -2.49
C VAL A 50 14.69 2.46 -3.63
N ALA A 51 14.08 1.26 -3.58
CA ALA A 51 14.19 0.26 -4.64
C ALA A 51 13.69 0.79 -5.99
N GLN A 52 12.54 1.48 -6.02
CA GLN A 52 12.03 2.10 -7.26
C GLN A 52 12.93 3.22 -7.77
N ALA A 53 13.51 4.04 -6.88
CA ALA A 53 14.35 5.17 -7.26
C ALA A 53 15.72 4.74 -7.80
N ALA A 54 16.26 3.63 -7.31
CA ALA A 54 17.54 3.08 -7.77
C ALA A 54 17.49 2.57 -9.22
N GLY A 55 16.29 2.34 -9.77
CA GLY A 55 16.12 1.82 -11.13
C GLY A 55 16.57 0.36 -11.29
N PRO A 56 16.53 -0.19 -12.51
CA PRO A 56 17.00 -1.55 -12.76
C PRO A 56 18.53 -1.60 -12.63
N GLY A 57 19.01 -2.15 -11.51
CA GLY A 57 20.42 -2.50 -11.32
C GLY A 57 20.88 -3.61 -12.27
N GLY A 58 22.16 -3.98 -12.20
CA GLY A 58 22.66 -5.15 -12.91
C GLY A 58 21.97 -6.41 -12.37
N ARG A 59 21.39 -7.25 -13.25
CA ARG A 59 20.56 -8.43 -12.89
C ARG A 59 21.17 -9.40 -11.86
N SER A 60 22.46 -9.28 -11.54
CA SER A 60 23.20 -10.17 -10.65
C SER A 60 23.88 -9.46 -9.46
N ASP A 61 23.65 -8.16 -9.25
CA ASP A 61 24.18 -7.48 -8.07
C ASP A 61 23.34 -7.82 -6.81
N ALA A 62 24.00 -7.84 -5.65
CA ALA A 62 23.37 -8.21 -4.37
C ALA A 62 22.16 -7.31 -4.05
N PHE A 63 22.20 -6.07 -4.51
CA PHE A 63 21.10 -5.12 -4.40
C PHE A 63 19.86 -5.57 -5.18
N SER A 64 20.01 -5.99 -6.44
CA SER A 64 18.92 -6.49 -7.28
C SER A 64 18.29 -7.76 -6.72
N ILE A 65 19.10 -8.64 -6.12
CA ILE A 65 18.60 -9.81 -5.40
C ILE A 65 17.75 -9.40 -4.20
N ALA A 66 18.23 -8.44 -3.40
CA ALA A 66 17.50 -7.91 -2.25
C ALA A 66 16.20 -7.20 -2.64
N VAL A 67 16.20 -6.42 -3.73
CA VAL A 67 15.01 -5.75 -4.27
C VAL A 67 13.99 -6.79 -4.74
N ALA A 68 14.42 -7.82 -5.47
CA ALA A 68 13.53 -8.89 -5.91
C ALA A 68 12.90 -9.65 -4.72
N ALA A 69 13.68 -9.90 -3.66
CA ALA A 69 13.16 -10.49 -2.43
C ALA A 69 12.13 -9.57 -1.75
N LEU A 70 12.46 -8.27 -1.61
CA LEU A 70 11.55 -7.28 -1.03
C LEU A 70 10.21 -7.22 -1.78
N HIS A 71 10.23 -7.20 -3.11
CA HIS A 71 9.01 -7.16 -3.91
C HIS A 71 8.15 -8.40 -3.68
N ARG A 72 8.74 -9.61 -3.66
CA ARG A 72 7.99 -10.84 -3.39
C ARG A 72 7.34 -10.86 -2.00
N GLU A 73 8.06 -10.40 -0.99
CA GLU A 73 7.49 -10.32 0.38
C GLU A 73 6.34 -9.30 0.42
N LEU A 74 6.51 -8.14 -0.20
CA LEU A 74 5.48 -7.10 -0.25
C LEU A 74 4.26 -7.48 -1.11
N GLU A 75 4.42 -8.33 -2.13
CA GLU A 75 3.32 -8.90 -2.90
C GLU A 75 2.40 -9.81 -2.06
N ALA A 76 2.88 -10.30 -0.92
CA ALA A 76 2.05 -11.05 0.03
C ALA A 76 1.26 -10.14 1.00
N GLU A 77 1.58 -8.84 1.06
CA GLU A 77 1.01 -7.91 2.03
C GLU A 77 -0.26 -7.20 1.54
N THR A 78 -1.40 -7.47 2.19
CA THR A 78 -2.68 -6.84 1.84
C THR A 78 -2.66 -5.32 2.01
N TRP A 79 -2.20 -4.80 3.15
CA TRP A 79 -2.08 -3.36 3.40
C TRP A 79 -1.21 -2.65 2.34
N PHE A 80 -0.20 -3.34 1.82
CA PHE A 80 0.71 -2.74 0.84
C PHE A 80 0.08 -2.64 -0.54
N LYS A 81 -0.71 -3.64 -0.94
CA LYS A 81 -1.53 -3.58 -2.17
C LYS A 81 -2.54 -2.45 -2.11
N GLU A 82 -3.15 -2.22 -0.95
CA GLU A 82 -4.07 -1.10 -0.72
C GLU A 82 -3.35 0.25 -0.89
N ASP A 83 -2.15 0.41 -0.30
CA ASP A 83 -1.31 1.60 -0.48
C ASP A 83 -0.93 1.85 -1.95
N LEU A 84 -0.59 0.78 -2.69
CA LEU A 84 -0.28 0.89 -4.13
C LEU A 84 -1.51 1.30 -4.93
N ALA A 85 -2.66 0.68 -4.69
CA ALA A 85 -3.91 1.02 -5.37
C ALA A 85 -4.35 2.46 -5.07
N GLU A 86 -4.23 2.92 -3.83
CA GLU A 86 -4.52 4.31 -3.46
C GLU A 86 -3.59 5.29 -4.18
N ARG A 87 -2.30 4.96 -4.27
CA ARG A 87 -1.31 5.79 -4.96
C ARG A 87 -1.54 5.82 -6.48
N GLU A 88 -1.94 4.71 -7.08
CA GLU A 88 -2.33 4.65 -8.49
C GLU A 88 -3.59 5.47 -8.76
N ALA A 89 -4.61 5.33 -7.92
CA ALA A 89 -5.84 6.13 -8.00
C ALA A 89 -5.54 7.64 -7.85
N TYR A 90 -4.64 8.00 -6.93
CA TYR A 90 -4.19 9.38 -6.76
C TYR A 90 -3.48 9.91 -8.00
N ARG A 91 -2.57 9.13 -8.61
CA ARG A 91 -1.90 9.50 -9.86
C ARG A 91 -2.89 9.68 -11.00
N ALA A 92 -3.86 8.77 -11.15
CA ALA A 92 -4.90 8.88 -12.18
C ALA A 92 -5.71 10.18 -12.03
N ARG A 93 -6.10 10.55 -10.81
CA ARG A 93 -6.79 11.83 -10.53
C ARG A 93 -5.96 13.06 -10.91
N LEU A 94 -4.63 13.01 -10.73
CA LEU A 94 -3.76 14.10 -11.14
C LEU A 94 -3.65 14.21 -12.66
N THR A 95 -3.67 13.09 -13.37
CA THR A 95 -3.61 13.04 -14.85
C THR A 95 -4.93 13.50 -15.49
N GLU A 96 -6.07 13.25 -14.85
CA GLU A 96 -7.39 13.68 -15.35
C GLU A 96 -7.61 15.21 -15.29
N GLY A 97 -6.81 15.93 -14.51
CA GLY A 97 -6.91 17.37 -14.33
C GLY A 97 -8.21 17.81 -13.63
N PRO A 98 -8.32 19.08 -13.18
CA PRO A 98 -9.59 19.57 -12.66
C PRO A 98 -10.64 19.59 -13.78
N VAL A 99 -11.77 18.93 -13.57
CA VAL A 99 -12.93 19.02 -14.48
C VAL A 99 -13.30 20.49 -14.62
N THR A 100 -13.07 21.06 -15.81
CA THR A 100 -13.38 22.47 -16.06
C THR A 100 -14.90 22.68 -15.93
N PRO A 101 -15.35 23.89 -15.56
CA PRO A 101 -16.79 24.20 -15.48
C PRO A 101 -17.57 23.82 -16.76
N ASP A 102 -16.93 23.92 -17.92
CA ASP A 102 -17.50 23.51 -19.21
C ASP A 102 -17.66 22.00 -19.38
N GLN A 103 -16.72 21.19 -18.89
CA GLN A 103 -16.86 19.74 -18.86
C GLN A 103 -18.00 19.30 -17.93
N ARG A 104 -18.18 19.98 -16.78
CA ARG A 104 -19.32 19.74 -15.88
C ARG A 104 -20.66 20.08 -16.54
N ARG A 105 -20.70 21.12 -17.38
CA ARG A 105 -21.92 21.53 -18.11
C ARG A 105 -22.29 20.51 -19.19
N LYS A 106 -21.30 19.96 -19.91
CA LYS A 106 -21.52 18.91 -20.93
C LYS A 106 -22.04 17.61 -20.31
N LEU A 107 -21.49 17.17 -19.18
CA LEU A 107 -21.95 15.97 -18.45
C LEU A 107 -23.39 16.09 -17.91
N ARG A 108 -23.85 17.31 -17.58
CA ARG A 108 -25.25 17.56 -17.18
C ARG A 108 -26.22 17.63 -18.36
N GLY A 109 -25.73 17.94 -19.56
CA GLY A 109 -26.54 17.99 -20.79
C GLY A 109 -26.84 16.60 -21.37
N THR A 110 -25.96 15.62 -21.14
CA THR A 110 -26.09 14.25 -21.68
C THR A 110 -27.03 13.34 -20.88
N ASN A 111 -27.38 13.71 -19.64
CA ASN A 111 -28.35 12.95 -18.81
C ASN A 111 -29.81 13.41 -18.98
N LYS A 112 -30.10 14.19 -20.03
CA LYS A 112 -31.45 14.60 -20.43
C LYS A 112 -31.65 14.27 -21.91
N SER A 113 -31.78 12.99 -22.25
CA SER A 113 -32.37 12.52 -23.51
C SER A 113 -33.03 11.18 -23.25
#